data_AF-A0A6N9Q1J2-F1
#
_entry.id   AF-A0A6N9Q1J2-F1
#
_cell.length_a   1.000
_cell.length_b   1.000
_cell.length_c   1.000
_cell.angle_alpha   90.00
_cell.angle_beta   90.00
_cell.angle_gamma   90.00
#
_symmetry.space_group_name_H-M   'P 1'
#
loop_
_entity.id
_entity.type
_entity.pdbx_description
1 polymer ?
#
loop_
_entity_poly.entity_id
_entity_poly.type
_entity_poly.pdbx_seq_one_letter_code
_entity_poly.pdbx_strand_id
1 'polypeptide(L)'
;MGKEEFLKELEEIIEENIFIGNTIDDLDKEISQNNWSFSLTQELVQEFTADDLKNFFDRLLKNRKDQFLNANSKHGMIFYAWFEWQSGRILFTLISDFHSKLPFGREYKVVNNIELIIKEFLNYPYHDGIPIIEIENDEIECDDQIINKPFNIYVTNVHVN
;
A
#
# COMPACT_ATOMS: atom_id res chain seq x y z
N MET A 1 4.18 6.87 -20.38
CA MET A 1 2.83 6.76 -19.80
C MET A 1 2.49 8.08 -19.15
N GLY A 2 1.33 8.66 -19.43
CA GLY A 2 0.88 9.91 -18.79
C GLY A 2 -0.10 9.65 -17.63
N LYS A 3 -0.45 10.70 -16.86
CA LYS A 3 -1.37 10.59 -15.71
C LYS A 3 -2.70 9.91 -16.02
N GLU A 4 -3.34 10.25 -17.14
CA GLU A 4 -4.64 9.64 -17.50
C GLU A 4 -4.54 8.14 -17.78
N GLU A 5 -3.43 7.69 -18.36
CA GLU A 5 -3.18 6.28 -18.65
C GLU A 5 -2.92 5.53 -17.34
N PHE A 6 -2.10 6.10 -16.45
CA PHE A 6 -1.86 5.51 -15.12
C PHE A 6 -3.12 5.46 -14.26
N LEU A 7 -3.97 6.48 -14.29
CA LEU A 7 -5.25 6.46 -13.58
C LEU A 7 -6.14 5.30 -14.05
N LYS A 8 -6.08 4.90 -15.33
CA LYS A 8 -6.81 3.71 -15.82
C LYS A 8 -6.23 2.42 -15.25
N GLU A 9 -4.91 2.29 -15.16
CA GLU A 9 -4.29 1.13 -14.49
C GLU A 9 -4.73 1.02 -13.02
N LEU A 10 -4.87 2.16 -12.34
CA LEU A 10 -5.42 2.18 -10.98
C LEU A 10 -6.90 1.78 -10.93
N GLU A 11 -7.70 2.08 -11.96
CA GLU A 11 -9.08 1.57 -12.04
C GLU A 11 -9.15 0.06 -12.17
N GLU A 12 -8.24 -0.54 -12.95
CA GLU A 12 -8.19 -2.00 -13.10
C GLU A 12 -8.01 -2.66 -11.72
N ILE A 13 -7.13 -2.12 -10.88
CA ILE A 13 -6.97 -2.58 -9.49
C ILE A 13 -8.28 -2.44 -8.70
N ILE A 14 -9.01 -1.33 -8.83
CA ILE A 14 -10.31 -1.14 -8.17
C ILE A 14 -11.34 -2.19 -8.60
N GLU A 15 -11.31 -2.62 -9.86
CA GLU A 15 -12.27 -3.57 -10.42
C GLU A 15 -11.94 -5.04 -10.10
N GLU A 16 -10.70 -5.35 -9.71
CA GLU A 16 -10.29 -6.71 -9.36
C GLU A 16 -11.13 -7.31 -8.23
N ASN A 17 -11.44 -8.61 -8.34
CA ASN A 17 -12.18 -9.33 -7.30
C ASN A 17 -11.26 -9.68 -6.12
N ILE A 18 -11.76 -9.50 -4.90
CA ILE A 18 -11.06 -9.94 -3.69
C ILE A 18 -11.33 -11.41 -3.39
N PHE A 19 -10.31 -12.10 -2.90
CA PHE A 19 -10.44 -13.41 -2.29
C PHE A 19 -10.72 -13.27 -0.80
N ILE A 20 -11.75 -13.95 -0.29
CA ILE A 20 -12.09 -13.95 1.14
C ILE A 20 -11.89 -15.36 1.64
N GLY A 21 -10.87 -15.56 2.47
CA GLY A 21 -10.61 -16.81 3.16
C GLY A 21 -11.72 -17.12 4.17
N ASN A 22 -11.85 -18.38 4.55
CA ASN A 22 -12.80 -18.79 5.60
C ASN A 22 -12.08 -19.38 6.82
N THR A 23 -10.78 -19.58 6.74
CA THR A 23 -9.97 -20.27 7.74
C THR A 23 -8.59 -19.62 7.88
N ILE A 24 -7.88 -19.94 8.96
CA ILE A 24 -6.53 -19.44 9.19
C ILE A 24 -5.52 -19.91 8.12
N ASP A 25 -5.80 -21.05 7.49
CA ASP A 25 -4.95 -21.65 6.45
C ASP A 25 -5.05 -20.91 5.11
N ASP A 26 -6.04 -20.01 4.95
CA ASP A 26 -6.23 -19.23 3.75
C ASP A 26 -5.32 -18.00 3.67
N LEU A 27 -4.54 -17.67 4.71
CA LEU A 27 -3.73 -16.45 4.80
C LEU A 27 -2.82 -16.24 3.59
N ASP A 28 -2.05 -17.26 3.21
CA ASP A 28 -1.11 -17.16 2.08
C ASP A 28 -1.86 -16.92 0.76
N LYS A 29 -3.07 -17.48 0.66
CA LYS A 29 -3.93 -17.29 -0.51
C LYS A 29 -4.54 -15.89 -0.53
N GLU A 30 -4.97 -15.36 0.60
CA GLU A 30 -5.39 -13.96 0.72
C GLU A 30 -4.26 -13.01 0.37
N ILE A 31 -3.06 -13.19 0.92
CA ILE A 31 -1.90 -12.34 0.61
C ILE A 31 -1.55 -12.43 -0.88
N SER A 32 -1.59 -13.61 -1.50
CA SER A 32 -1.24 -13.74 -2.92
C SER A 32 -2.30 -13.19 -3.88
N GLN A 33 -3.58 -13.15 -3.50
CA GLN A 33 -4.67 -12.70 -4.36
C GLN A 33 -5.15 -11.27 -4.04
N ASN A 34 -4.88 -10.78 -2.85
CA ASN A 34 -5.31 -9.45 -2.39
C ASN A 34 -4.12 -8.53 -2.07
N ASN A 35 -3.01 -8.67 -2.78
CA ASN A 35 -1.85 -7.80 -2.60
C ASN A 35 -1.57 -7.05 -3.88
N TRP A 36 -1.55 -5.73 -3.75
CA TRP A 36 -1.37 -4.82 -4.87
C TRP A 36 -0.33 -3.78 -4.52
N SER A 37 0.23 -3.17 -5.56
CA SER A 37 1.17 -2.08 -5.41
C SER A 37 1.27 -1.27 -6.69
N PHE A 38 1.69 -0.03 -6.55
CA PHE A 38 2.03 0.82 -7.68
C PHE A 38 3.24 1.69 -7.34
N SER A 39 3.90 2.16 -8.38
CA SER A 39 4.97 3.17 -8.32
C SER A 39 4.64 4.28 -9.33
N LEU A 40 5.18 5.46 -9.07
CA LEU A 40 5.21 6.57 -10.02
C LEU A 40 6.65 6.78 -10.44
N THR A 41 6.87 7.21 -11.68
CA THR A 41 8.16 7.77 -12.11
C THR A 41 8.33 9.19 -11.57
N GLN A 42 9.55 9.72 -11.62
CA GLN A 42 9.81 11.09 -11.18
C GLN A 42 9.09 12.15 -12.04
N GLU A 43 8.83 11.84 -13.31
CA GLU A 43 8.00 12.67 -14.19
C GLU A 43 6.54 12.63 -13.72
N LEU A 44 6.01 11.42 -13.52
CA LEU A 44 4.60 11.24 -13.22
C LEU A 44 4.22 11.76 -11.82
N VAL A 45 5.10 11.62 -10.82
CA VAL A 45 4.82 12.11 -9.45
C VAL A 45 4.53 13.61 -9.42
N GLN A 46 5.14 14.41 -10.32
CA GLN A 46 4.92 15.86 -10.40
C GLN A 46 3.52 16.23 -10.90
N GLU A 47 2.84 15.30 -11.60
CA GLU A 47 1.48 15.48 -12.08
C GLU A 47 0.43 15.07 -11.04
N PHE A 48 0.81 14.35 -9.98
CA PHE A 48 -0.09 13.85 -8.96
C PHE A 48 -0.15 14.76 -7.74
N THR A 49 -1.36 14.94 -7.22
CA THR A 49 -1.61 15.55 -5.92
C THR A 49 -1.95 14.48 -4.89
N ALA A 50 -1.86 14.84 -3.60
CA ALA A 50 -2.31 13.96 -2.54
C ALA A 50 -3.80 13.61 -2.66
N ASP A 51 -4.62 14.55 -3.15
CA ASP A 51 -6.05 14.34 -3.35
C ASP A 51 -6.36 13.34 -4.47
N ASP A 52 -5.56 13.33 -5.55
CA ASP A 52 -5.71 12.33 -6.62
C ASP A 52 -5.56 10.90 -6.09
N LEU A 53 -4.48 10.64 -5.34
CA LEU A 53 -4.23 9.33 -4.76
C LEU A 53 -5.19 8.98 -3.63
N LYS A 54 -5.64 9.98 -2.86
CA LYS A 54 -6.67 9.78 -1.84
C LYS A 54 -8.00 9.37 -2.48
N ASN A 55 -8.42 10.03 -3.55
CA ASN A 55 -9.63 9.67 -4.29
C ASN A 55 -9.55 8.23 -4.82
N PHE A 56 -8.37 7.78 -5.27
CA PHE A 56 -8.16 6.37 -5.62
C PHE A 56 -8.41 5.45 -4.42
N PHE A 57 -7.77 5.69 -3.27
CA PHE A 57 -7.95 4.83 -2.08
C PHE A 57 -9.38 4.83 -1.55
N ASP A 58 -10.07 5.97 -1.57
CA ASP A 58 -11.47 6.07 -1.14
C ASP A 58 -12.39 5.19 -2.02
N ARG A 59 -12.16 5.21 -3.34
CA ARG A 59 -12.90 4.38 -4.30
C ARG A 59 -12.56 2.90 -4.18
N LEU A 60 -11.28 2.58 -4.00
CA LEU A 60 -10.81 1.22 -3.75
C LEU A 60 -11.47 0.65 -2.49
N LEU A 61 -11.40 1.36 -1.37
CA LEU A 61 -11.99 0.93 -0.09
C LEU A 61 -13.50 0.78 -0.18
N LYS A 62 -14.19 1.70 -0.87
CA LYS A 62 -15.62 1.58 -1.13
C LYS A 62 -15.92 0.30 -1.92
N ASN A 63 -15.20 0.07 -3.02
CA ASN A 63 -15.38 -1.13 -3.83
C ASN A 63 -15.11 -2.41 -3.02
N ARG A 64 -14.03 -2.48 -2.23
CA ARG A 64 -13.73 -3.65 -1.39
C ARG A 64 -14.81 -3.91 -0.36
N LYS A 65 -15.36 -2.85 0.24
CA LYS A 65 -16.50 -2.95 1.14
C LYS A 65 -17.74 -3.49 0.41
N ASP A 66 -18.03 -3.01 -0.79
CA ASP A 66 -19.17 -3.49 -1.58
C ASP A 66 -19.01 -4.97 -1.95
N GLN A 67 -17.82 -5.41 -2.39
CA GLN A 67 -17.51 -6.82 -2.67
C GLN A 67 -17.67 -7.70 -1.42
N PHE A 68 -17.11 -7.26 -0.30
CA PHE A 68 -17.19 -7.98 0.96
C PHE A 68 -18.64 -8.14 1.46
N LEU A 69 -19.46 -7.09 1.39
CA LEU A 69 -20.88 -7.14 1.79
C LEU A 69 -21.68 -8.12 0.93
N ASN A 70 -21.33 -8.29 -0.34
CA ASN A 70 -21.97 -9.23 -1.25
C ASN A 70 -21.54 -10.69 -1.02
N ALA A 71 -20.40 -10.93 -0.37
CA ALA A 71 -19.83 -12.26 -0.18
C ALA A 71 -20.45 -13.05 0.99
N ASN A 72 -21.31 -12.44 1.82
CA ASN A 72 -21.92 -13.06 3.01
C ASN A 72 -20.89 -13.69 3.98
N SER A 73 -19.72 -13.08 4.13
CA SER A 73 -18.71 -13.53 5.10
C SER A 73 -19.18 -13.31 6.55
N LYS A 74 -18.66 -14.14 7.47
CA LYS A 74 -18.98 -14.11 8.91
C LYS A 74 -17.98 -13.32 9.76
N HIS A 75 -16.91 -12.83 9.14
CA HIS A 75 -15.81 -12.11 9.79
C HIS A 75 -15.46 -10.90 8.95
N GLY A 76 -14.84 -9.87 9.53
CA GLY A 76 -14.37 -8.72 8.77
C GLY A 76 -13.08 -9.00 8.01
N MET A 77 -12.58 -7.96 7.34
CA MET A 77 -11.25 -7.92 6.77
C MET A 77 -10.49 -6.69 7.26
N ILE A 78 -9.17 -6.78 7.28
CA ILE A 78 -8.24 -5.71 7.55
C ILE A 78 -7.63 -5.28 6.22
N PHE A 79 -7.83 -4.02 5.87
CA PHE A 79 -7.06 -3.34 4.83
C PHE A 79 -5.87 -2.65 5.48
N TYR A 80 -4.69 -2.82 4.89
CA TYR A 80 -3.53 -2.05 5.28
C TYR A 80 -2.71 -1.60 4.08
N ALA A 81 -2.09 -0.44 4.20
CA ALA A 81 -1.26 0.17 3.16
C ALA A 81 -0.04 0.85 3.78
N TRP A 82 1.10 0.79 3.08
CA TRP A 82 2.32 1.45 3.50
C TRP A 82 3.15 1.88 2.30
N PHE A 83 4.02 2.87 2.51
CA PHE A 83 5.03 3.25 1.53
C PHE A 83 6.29 2.44 1.81
N GLU A 84 6.73 1.71 0.79
CA GLU A 84 7.99 0.98 0.80
C GLU A 84 9.00 1.79 -0.02
N TRP A 85 9.85 2.53 0.71
CA TRP A 85 10.83 3.45 0.15
C TRP A 85 11.96 2.75 -0.62
N GLN A 86 12.35 1.53 -0.25
CA GLN A 86 13.46 0.83 -0.92
C GLN A 86 13.11 0.50 -2.37
N SER A 87 11.84 0.24 -2.64
CA SER A 87 11.29 -0.01 -3.98
C SER A 87 10.56 1.18 -4.59
N GLY A 88 10.33 2.26 -3.82
CA GLY A 88 9.61 3.44 -4.30
C GLY A 88 8.14 3.14 -4.61
N ARG A 89 7.49 2.26 -3.83
CA ARG A 89 6.13 1.76 -4.09
C ARG A 89 5.21 1.99 -2.92
N ILE A 90 3.94 2.26 -3.19
CA ILE A 90 2.89 2.01 -2.20
C ILE A 90 2.44 0.56 -2.36
N LEU A 91 2.46 -0.19 -1.27
CA LEU A 91 1.86 -1.53 -1.20
C LEU A 91 0.62 -1.48 -0.33
N PHE A 92 -0.35 -2.32 -0.67
CA PHE A 92 -1.56 -2.48 0.12
C PHE A 92 -2.14 -3.88 -0.04
N THR A 93 -2.76 -4.36 1.03
CA THR A 93 -3.24 -5.72 1.11
C THR A 93 -4.54 -5.79 1.90
N LEU A 94 -5.35 -6.82 1.61
CA LEU A 94 -6.56 -7.15 2.36
C LEU A 94 -6.49 -8.59 2.89
N ILE A 95 -6.60 -8.76 4.20
CA ILE A 95 -6.63 -10.06 4.87
C ILE A 95 -7.84 -10.16 5.80
N SER A 96 -8.29 -11.35 6.15
CA SER A 96 -9.33 -11.54 7.16
C SER A 96 -8.93 -11.03 8.55
N ASP A 97 -9.88 -10.49 9.31
CA ASP A 97 -9.62 -9.85 10.61
C ASP A 97 -9.25 -10.81 11.74
N PHE A 98 -9.54 -12.11 11.58
CA PHE A 98 -9.08 -13.15 12.48
C PHE A 98 -7.57 -13.43 12.35
N HIS A 99 -6.91 -12.90 11.31
CA HIS A 99 -5.46 -12.85 11.25
C HIS A 99 -4.94 -11.77 12.20
N SER A 100 -4.73 -12.17 13.46
CA SER A 100 -4.39 -11.30 14.60
C SER A 100 -3.11 -10.47 14.47
N LYS A 101 -2.29 -10.66 13.42
CA LYS A 101 -1.01 -9.96 13.23
C LYS A 101 -0.74 -9.67 11.76
N LEU A 102 -0.29 -8.44 11.48
CA LEU A 102 0.20 -8.05 10.16
C LEU A 102 1.58 -8.68 9.87
N PRO A 103 1.91 -8.99 8.61
CA PRO A 103 3.09 -9.78 8.24
C PRO A 103 4.42 -9.00 8.29
N PHE A 104 4.53 -8.02 9.20
CA PHE A 104 5.73 -7.17 9.30
C PHE A 104 6.73 -7.74 10.32
N GLY A 105 7.96 -7.95 9.85
CA GLY A 105 9.09 -8.42 10.67
C GLY A 105 9.88 -7.32 11.38
N ARG A 106 9.52 -6.04 11.16
CA ARG A 106 10.17 -4.86 11.75
C ARG A 106 9.15 -3.99 12.49
N GLU A 107 9.64 -3.07 13.31
CA GLU A 107 8.79 -2.11 14.01
C GLU A 107 8.04 -1.20 13.03
N TYR A 108 6.76 -0.95 13.33
CA TYR A 108 5.89 -0.10 12.54
C TYR A 108 4.96 0.71 13.42
N LYS A 109 4.46 1.82 12.86
CA LYS A 109 3.48 2.68 13.51
C LYS A 109 2.18 2.66 12.74
N VAL A 110 1.09 2.30 13.40
CA VAL A 110 -0.25 2.41 12.81
C VAL A 110 -0.65 3.88 12.75
N VAL A 111 -1.09 4.31 11.56
CA VAL A 111 -1.63 5.66 11.32
C VAL A 111 -3.08 5.55 10.85
N ASN A 112 -3.92 6.50 11.28
CA ASN A 112 -5.35 6.50 10.96
C ASN A 112 -5.69 7.33 9.71
N ASN A 113 -4.69 7.82 8.98
CA ASN A 113 -4.87 8.66 7.81
C ASN A 113 -3.94 8.22 6.67
N ILE A 114 -4.52 7.73 5.57
CA ILE A 114 -3.78 7.32 4.37
C ILE A 114 -3.02 8.47 3.72
N GLU A 115 -3.45 9.72 3.91
CA GLU A 115 -2.73 10.89 3.39
C GLU A 115 -1.29 11.00 3.91
N LEU A 116 -0.99 10.45 5.09
CA LEU A 116 0.39 10.41 5.59
C LEU A 116 1.26 9.51 4.72
N ILE A 117 0.76 8.34 4.34
CA ILE A 117 1.45 7.40 3.44
C ILE A 117 1.61 8.03 2.05
N ILE A 118 0.55 8.66 1.55
CA ILE A 118 0.55 9.34 0.25
C ILE A 118 1.56 10.49 0.23
N LYS A 119 1.62 11.31 1.29
CA LYS A 119 2.57 12.43 1.37
C LYS A 119 4.00 11.94 1.48
N GLU A 120 4.26 10.88 2.23
CA GLU A 120 5.59 10.26 2.27
C GLU A 120 6.03 9.78 0.88
N PHE A 121 5.12 9.09 0.19
CA PHE A 121 5.35 8.61 -1.16
C PHE A 121 5.61 9.75 -2.15
N LEU A 122 4.73 10.75 -2.24
CA LEU A 122 4.86 11.85 -3.23
C LEU A 122 6.08 12.77 -2.99
N ASN A 123 6.56 12.86 -1.75
CA ASN A 123 7.74 13.65 -1.41
C ASN A 123 9.05 12.85 -1.51
N TYR A 124 8.99 11.57 -1.88
CA TYR A 124 10.17 10.75 -2.01
C TYR A 124 11.00 11.17 -3.23
N PRO A 125 12.31 11.39 -3.10
CA PRO A 125 13.11 11.93 -4.21
C PRO A 125 13.59 10.88 -5.23
N TYR A 126 13.38 9.59 -4.97
CA TYR A 126 13.99 8.49 -5.75
C TYR A 126 12.94 7.60 -6.42
N HIS A 127 11.97 8.20 -7.10
CA HIS A 127 10.91 7.47 -7.81
C HIS A 127 11.42 6.65 -9.00
N ASP A 128 12.51 7.09 -9.64
CA ASP A 128 13.16 6.36 -10.74
C ASP A 128 14.30 5.43 -10.26
N GLY A 129 14.33 5.14 -8.95
CA GLY A 129 15.33 4.31 -8.32
C GLY A 129 16.37 5.09 -7.52
N ILE A 130 16.98 4.41 -6.55
CA ILE A 130 18.03 4.96 -5.70
C ILE A 130 19.33 5.04 -6.52
N PRO A 131 19.97 6.22 -6.62
CA PRO A 131 21.24 6.35 -7.32
C PRO A 131 22.29 5.39 -6.75
N ILE A 132 22.85 4.53 -7.61
CA ILE A 132 24.03 3.74 -7.25
C ILE A 132 25.23 4.66 -7.38
N ILE A 133 25.71 5.17 -6.26
CA ILE A 133 26.99 5.88 -6.21
C ILE A 133 28.08 4.78 -6.20
N GLU A 134 28.94 4.73 -7.22
CA GLU A 134 30.14 3.91 -7.17
C GLU A 134 31.02 4.43 -6.03
N ILE A 135 31.17 3.63 -4.98
CA ILE A 135 31.88 4.01 -3.76
C ILE A 135 33.39 4.00 -4.04
N GLU A 136 33.98 5.14 -4.36
CA GLU A 136 35.40 5.35 -4.13
C GLU A 136 35.61 5.59 -2.62
N ASN A 137 35.66 4.53 -1.82
CA ASN A 137 36.08 4.48 -0.41
C ASN A 137 35.51 5.48 0.63
N ASP A 138 34.57 6.35 0.28
CA ASP A 138 33.87 7.20 1.25
C ASP A 138 32.50 6.59 1.54
N GLU A 139 32.29 6.23 2.80
CA GLU A 139 31.09 5.61 3.36
C GLU A 139 29.81 6.16 2.71
N ILE A 140 29.02 5.29 2.04
CA ILE A 140 27.63 5.63 1.77
C ILE A 140 27.00 5.78 3.15
N GLU A 141 26.80 7.02 3.61
CA GLU A 141 25.83 7.34 4.64
C GLU A 141 24.44 7.02 4.07
N CYS A 142 24.12 5.73 3.97
CA CYS A 142 22.73 5.31 4.11
C CYS A 142 22.39 5.79 5.50
N ASP A 143 21.65 6.89 5.62
CA ASP A 143 21.31 7.47 6.92
C ASP A 143 20.73 6.34 7.78
N ASP A 144 21.52 5.82 8.72
CA ASP A 144 21.17 4.67 9.57
C ASP A 144 19.87 4.97 10.35
N GLN A 145 19.49 6.26 10.42
CA GLN A 145 18.24 6.74 10.96
C GLN A 145 17.03 6.38 10.09
N ILE A 146 17.14 6.26 8.76
CA ILE A 146 16.04 5.86 7.87
C ILE A 146 15.78 4.35 8.00
N ILE A 147 16.84 3.54 8.09
CA ILE A 147 16.74 2.08 8.19
C ILE A 147 16.06 1.65 9.50
N ASN A 148 16.37 2.34 10.60
CA ASN A 148 15.89 1.99 11.94
C ASN A 148 14.60 2.70 12.36
N LYS A 149 14.05 3.62 11.56
CA LYS A 149 12.76 4.26 11.89
C LYS A 149 11.60 3.30 11.70
N PRO A 150 10.62 3.26 12.62
CA PRO A 150 9.35 2.60 12.36
C PRO A 150 8.72 3.22 11.12
N PHE A 151 8.26 2.38 10.20
CA PHE A 151 7.53 2.87 9.03
C PHE A 151 6.04 3.00 9.35
N ASN A 152 5.37 3.93 8.68
CA ASN A 152 3.94 4.16 8.88
C ASN A 152 3.12 3.14 8.10
N ILE A 153 2.07 2.63 8.73
CA ILE A 153 1.10 1.72 8.13
C ILE A 153 -0.28 2.25 8.37
N TYR A 154 -0.98 2.57 7.29
CA TYR A 154 -2.39 2.84 7.37
C TYR A 154 -3.14 1.51 7.55
N VAL A 155 -4.04 1.44 8.52
CA VAL A 155 -4.87 0.26 8.78
C VAL A 155 -6.32 0.69 8.92
N THR A 156 -7.22 0.00 8.25
CA THR A 156 -8.66 0.17 8.43
C THR A 156 -9.38 -1.17 8.30
N ASN A 157 -10.48 -1.32 9.03
CA ASN A 157 -11.27 -2.54 8.99
C ASN A 157 -12.38 -2.40 7.95
N VAL A 158 -12.57 -3.43 7.14
CA VAL A 158 -13.71 -3.63 6.24
C VAL A 158 -14.64 -4.62 6.92
N HIS A 159 -15.63 -4.12 7.66
CA HIS A 159 -16.55 -4.92 8.47
C HIS A 159 -18.01 -4.61 8.14
N VAL A 160 -18.88 -5.52 8.57
CA VAL A 160 -20.33 -5.30 8.69
C VAL A 160 -20.56 -4.43 9.92
N ASN A 161 -21.41 -3.40 9.79
CA ASN A 161 -21.85 -2.57 10.92
C ASN A 161 -22.63 -3.38 11.95
#